data_AF-A0A7J3BPL2-F1
#
_entry.id   AF-A0A7J3BPL2-F1
#
_cell.length_a   1.000
_cell.length_b   1.000
_cell.length_c   1.000
_cell.angle_alpha   90.00
_cell.angle_beta   90.00
_cell.angle_gamma   90.00
#
_symmetry.space_group_name_H-M   'P 1'
#
loop_
_entity.id
_entity.type
_entity.pdbx_description
1 polymer ?
#
loop_
_entity_poly.entity_id
_entity_poly.type
_entity_poly.pdbx_seq_one_letter_code
_entity_poly.pdbx_strand_id
1 'polypeptide(L)'
;MVRIIRAFGIPSVIATDVAPAPYFVKKIAARFSAPLFQPKKVILVEEKKKVSKGITDPHVRDSYAAALKAFHHYANRLKQIDLLDKNEEEKDELKHLLIRGHAIGKLHKIGISRD
;
A
#
# COMPACT_ATOMS: atom_id res chain seq x y z
N MET A 1 0.89 -16.47 -10.61
CA MET A 1 0.82 -15.08 -10.08
C MET A 1 0.18 -15.00 -8.70
N VAL A 2 -1.13 -15.22 -8.53
CA VAL A 2 -1.82 -15.07 -7.22
C VAL A 2 -1.20 -15.93 -6.12
N ARG A 3 -0.82 -17.18 -6.43
CA ARG A 3 -0.11 -18.07 -5.51
C ARG A 3 1.25 -17.51 -5.04
N ILE A 4 1.98 -16.84 -5.93
CA ILE A 4 3.28 -16.25 -5.63
C ILE A 4 3.08 -15.09 -4.65
N ILE A 5 2.13 -14.19 -4.94
CA ILE A 5 1.82 -13.07 -4.04
C ILE A 5 1.40 -13.57 -2.65
N ARG A 6 0.54 -14.61 -2.59
CA ARG A 6 0.11 -15.22 -1.32
C ARG A 6 1.25 -15.82 -0.49
N ALA A 7 2.33 -16.27 -1.12
CA ALA A 7 3.49 -16.77 -0.39
C ALA A 7 4.21 -15.67 0.41
N PHE A 8 4.02 -14.40 0.04
CA PHE A 8 4.53 -13.24 0.78
C PHE A 8 3.48 -12.61 1.71
N GLY A 9 2.27 -13.18 1.79
CA GLY A 9 1.18 -12.68 2.63
C GLY A 9 -0.02 -12.13 1.85
N ILE A 10 -0.86 -11.34 2.52
CA ILE A 10 -2.04 -10.70 1.94
C ILE A 10 -1.73 -9.23 1.67
N PRO A 11 -1.84 -8.76 0.41
CA PRO A 11 -1.52 -7.37 0.09
C PRO A 11 -2.57 -6.41 0.66
N SER A 12 -2.11 -5.37 1.36
CA SER A 12 -2.97 -4.28 1.84
C SER A 12 -3.41 -3.34 0.72
N VAL A 13 -2.60 -3.19 -0.33
CA VAL A 13 -2.86 -2.35 -1.51
C VAL A 13 -2.21 -2.97 -2.74
N ILE A 14 -2.83 -2.83 -3.90
CA ILE A 14 -2.21 -3.11 -5.21
C ILE A 14 -1.98 -1.78 -5.90
N ALA A 15 -0.75 -1.54 -6.39
CA ALA A 15 -0.38 -0.28 -7.03
C ALA A 15 0.05 -0.48 -8.48
N THR A 16 -0.21 0.54 -9.31
CA THR A 16 0.29 0.62 -10.68
C THR A 16 0.73 2.05 -10.98
N ASP A 17 1.68 2.21 -11.90
CA ASP A 17 2.24 3.48 -12.35
C ASP A 17 1.45 4.13 -13.50
N VAL A 18 0.45 3.44 -14.05
CA VAL A 18 -0.38 3.94 -15.15
C VAL A 18 -1.82 4.20 -14.70
N ALA A 19 -2.45 5.20 -15.32
CA ALA A 19 -3.85 5.53 -15.14
C ALA A 19 -4.52 5.73 -16.52
N PRO A 20 -5.62 5.02 -16.84
CA PRO A 20 -6.32 4.06 -15.99
C PRO A 20 -5.56 2.76 -15.79
N ALA A 21 -5.75 2.10 -14.65
CA ALA A 21 -5.06 0.85 -14.35
C ALA A 21 -5.37 -0.27 -15.38
N PRO A 22 -4.39 -1.10 -15.76
CA PRO A 22 -4.60 -2.19 -16.72
C PRO A 22 -5.58 -3.23 -16.18
N TYR A 23 -6.30 -3.91 -17.08
CA TYR A 23 -7.32 -4.90 -16.72
C TYR A 23 -6.77 -6.02 -15.81
N PHE A 24 -5.56 -6.49 -16.10
CA PHE A 24 -4.92 -7.52 -15.29
C PHE A 24 -4.69 -7.07 -13.85
N VAL A 25 -4.22 -5.83 -13.65
CA VAL A 25 -3.98 -5.26 -12.32
C VAL A 25 -5.30 -5.13 -11.54
N LYS A 26 -6.37 -4.68 -12.22
CA LYS A 26 -7.73 -4.63 -11.64
C LYS A 26 -8.20 -6.01 -11.16
N LYS A 27 -7.99 -7.06 -11.98
CA LYS A 27 -8.31 -8.44 -11.61
C LYS A 27 -7.54 -8.92 -10.37
N ILE A 28 -6.25 -8.59 -10.28
CA ILE A 28 -5.43 -8.95 -9.11
C ILE A 28 -5.94 -8.24 -7.86
N ALA A 29 -6.17 -6.92 -7.93
CA ALA A 29 -6.73 -6.15 -6.81
C ALA A 29 -8.07 -6.71 -6.32
N ALA A 30 -8.98 -7.04 -7.24
CA ALA A 30 -10.26 -7.67 -6.93
C ALA A 30 -10.08 -9.04 -6.26
N ARG A 31 -9.15 -9.88 -6.72
CA ARG A 31 -8.91 -11.22 -6.16
C ARG A 31 -8.49 -11.17 -4.68
N PHE A 32 -7.78 -10.11 -4.28
CA PHE A 32 -7.35 -9.87 -2.91
C PHE A 32 -8.29 -8.96 -2.13
N SER A 33 -9.35 -8.44 -2.74
CA SER A 33 -10.19 -7.39 -2.15
C SER A 33 -9.37 -6.20 -1.63
N ALA A 34 -8.27 -5.91 -2.33
CA ALA A 34 -7.33 -4.87 -1.99
C ALA A 34 -7.66 -3.58 -2.78
N PRO A 35 -7.56 -2.41 -2.16
CA PRO A 35 -7.62 -1.13 -2.87
C PRO A 35 -6.61 -1.08 -4.01
N LEU A 36 -7.03 -0.51 -5.14
CA LEU A 36 -6.18 -0.25 -6.29
C LEU A 36 -5.69 1.19 -6.28
N PHE A 37 -4.38 1.37 -6.10
CA PHE A 37 -3.74 2.67 -6.20
C PHE A 37 -3.26 2.92 -7.64
N GLN A 38 -3.66 4.07 -8.19
CA GLN A 38 -3.16 4.61 -9.45
C GLN A 38 -2.79 6.09 -9.27
N PRO A 39 -1.74 6.59 -9.94
CA PRO A 39 -1.28 7.97 -9.76
C PRO A 39 -2.31 8.99 -10.25
N LYS A 40 -2.63 10.00 -9.41
CA LYS A 40 -3.46 11.16 -9.81
C LYS A 40 -2.68 12.25 -10.57
N LYS A 41 -1.36 12.30 -10.39
CA LYS A 41 -0.43 13.21 -11.08
C LYS A 41 0.79 12.42 -11.53
N VAL A 42 1.40 12.79 -12.65
CA VAL A 42 2.66 12.18 -13.13
C VAL A 42 3.76 12.40 -12.09
N ILE A 43 4.57 11.38 -11.83
CA ILE A 43 5.75 11.49 -10.96
C ILE A 43 6.87 12.11 -11.78
N LEU A 44 7.59 13.10 -11.24
CA LEU A 44 8.76 13.64 -11.93
C LEU A 44 9.86 12.57 -11.99
N VAL A 45 10.53 12.47 -13.14
CA VAL A 45 11.55 11.43 -13.37
C VAL A 45 12.70 11.51 -12.36
N GLU A 46 13.04 12.71 -11.85
CA GLU A 46 14.01 12.86 -10.75
C GLU A 46 13.58 12.18 -9.45
N GLU A 47 12.29 12.21 -9.10
CA GLU A 47 11.79 11.55 -7.90
C GLU A 47 11.95 10.03 -8.05
N LYS A 48 11.60 9.46 -9.21
CA LYS A 48 11.82 8.02 -9.48
C LYS A 48 13.30 7.64 -9.40
N LYS A 49 14.20 8.44 -9.97
CA LYS A 49 15.65 8.15 -10.00
C LYS A 49 16.30 8.20 -8.62
N LYS A 50 15.84 9.07 -7.71
CA LYS A 50 16.42 9.17 -6.36
C LYS A 50 16.12 7.94 -5.50
N VAL A 51 14.93 7.35 -5.63
CA VAL A 51 14.50 6.21 -4.82
C VAL A 51 14.81 4.86 -5.46
N SER A 52 15.02 4.82 -6.78
CA SER A 52 15.35 3.60 -7.51
C SER A 52 16.87 3.46 -7.75
N LYS A 53 17.71 4.09 -6.92
CA LYS A 53 19.17 3.99 -7.05
C LYS A 53 19.59 2.53 -6.99
N GLY A 54 20.25 2.04 -8.06
CA GLY A 54 20.67 0.65 -8.19
C GLY A 54 19.70 -0.27 -8.93
N ILE A 55 18.48 0.19 -9.28
CA ILE A 55 17.55 -0.59 -10.10
C ILE A 55 17.79 -0.26 -11.59
N THR A 56 18.41 -1.19 -12.30
CA THR A 56 18.73 -1.08 -13.73
C THR A 56 17.57 -1.52 -14.62
N ASP A 57 16.78 -2.50 -14.17
CA ASP A 57 15.62 -3.00 -14.89
C ASP A 57 14.47 -1.97 -14.89
N PRO A 58 14.02 -1.50 -16.06
CA PRO A 58 12.93 -0.52 -16.17
C PRO A 58 11.60 -0.99 -15.56
N HIS A 59 11.24 -2.26 -15.74
CA HIS A 59 9.99 -2.82 -15.23
C HIS A 59 9.99 -2.93 -13.71
N VAL A 60 11.13 -3.35 -13.13
CA VAL A 60 11.30 -3.38 -11.67
C VAL A 60 11.25 -1.95 -11.11
N ARG A 61 11.90 -0.99 -11.79
CA ARG A 61 11.88 0.41 -11.39
C ARG A 61 10.48 1.00 -11.38
N ASP A 62 9.69 0.74 -12.41
CA ASP A 62 8.32 1.25 -12.49
C ASP A 62 7.39 0.58 -11.45
N SER A 63 7.56 -0.73 -11.22
CA SER A 63 6.86 -1.45 -10.16
C SER A 63 7.20 -0.88 -8.77
N TYR A 64 8.48 -0.62 -8.51
CA TYR A 64 8.96 -0.03 -7.26
C TYR A 64 8.43 1.40 -7.06
N ALA A 65 8.47 2.23 -8.11
CA ALA A 65 7.95 3.58 -8.06
C ALA A 65 6.43 3.62 -7.78
N ALA A 66 5.66 2.69 -8.36
CA ALA A 66 4.24 2.55 -8.08
C ALA A 66 3.96 2.21 -6.61
N ALA A 67 4.68 1.21 -6.07
CA ALA A 67 4.55 0.79 -4.69
C ALA A 67 4.92 1.91 -3.71
N LEU A 68 6.04 2.58 -3.94
CA LEU A 68 6.48 3.69 -3.09
C LEU A 68 5.49 4.86 -3.10
N LYS A 69 4.89 5.17 -4.26
CA LYS A 69 3.88 6.23 -4.33
C LYS A 69 2.62 5.87 -3.56
N ALA A 70 2.19 4.62 -3.62
CA ALA A 70 1.11 4.14 -2.78
C ALA A 70 1.46 4.28 -1.29
N PHE A 71 2.67 3.89 -0.89
CA PHE A 71 3.16 4.07 0.48
C PHE A 71 3.13 5.53 0.92
N HIS A 72 3.71 6.46 0.14
CA HIS A 72 3.70 7.90 0.45
C HIS A 72 2.29 8.49 0.57
N HIS A 73 1.32 7.99 -0.20
CA HIS A 73 -0.08 8.41 -0.06
C HIS A 73 -0.66 8.08 1.33
N TYR A 74 -0.20 6.98 1.96
CA TYR A 74 -0.64 6.57 3.30
C TYR A 74 0.32 6.97 4.43
N ALA A 75 1.56 7.36 4.11
CA ALA A 75 2.66 7.51 5.07
C ALA A 75 2.31 8.37 6.31
N ASN A 76 1.65 9.52 6.15
CA ASN A 76 1.30 10.36 7.31
C ASN A 76 0.37 9.65 8.30
N ARG A 77 -0.59 8.88 7.78
CA ARG A 77 -1.56 8.12 8.58
C ARG A 77 -0.94 6.85 9.17
N LEU A 78 -0.04 6.19 8.43
CA LEU A 78 0.74 5.06 8.94
C LEU A 78 1.63 5.49 10.11
N LYS A 79 2.32 6.64 9.99
CA LYS A 79 3.12 7.22 11.09
C LYS A 79 2.32 7.50 12.34
N GLN A 80 1.06 7.94 12.20
CA GLN A 80 0.18 8.12 13.37
C GLN A 80 -0.10 6.80 14.10
N ILE A 81 -0.21 5.69 13.36
CA ILE A 81 -0.38 4.35 13.95
C ILE A 81 0.93 3.89 14.62
N ASP A 82 2.09 4.17 14.01
CA ASP A 82 3.40 3.80 14.57
C ASP A 82 3.65 4.42 15.96
N LEU A 83 3.07 5.60 16.21
CA LEU A 83 3.15 6.33 17.49
C LEU A 83 2.19 5.82 18.57
N LEU A 84 1.29 4.88 18.26
CA LEU A 84 0.38 4.31 19.26
C LEU A 84 1.13 3.38 20.21
N ASP A 85 0.74 3.40 21.48
CA ASP A 85 1.19 2.44 22.49
C ASP A 85 0.46 1.09 22.32
N LYS A 86 0.88 0.36 21.29
CA LYS A 86 0.36 -0.94 20.87
C LYS A 86 1.51 -1.83 20.44
N ASN A 87 1.30 -3.14 20.46
CA ASN A 87 2.30 -4.05 19.91
C ASN A 87 2.35 -3.97 18.36
N GLU A 88 3.40 -4.51 17.76
CA GLU A 88 3.60 -4.40 16.31
C GLU A 88 2.54 -5.16 15.49
N GLU A 89 2.00 -6.27 16.00
CA GLU A 89 0.94 -7.02 15.33
C GLU A 89 -0.37 -6.21 15.26
N GLU A 90 -0.77 -5.57 16.36
CA GLU A 90 -1.90 -4.67 16.39
C GLU A 90 -1.70 -3.46 15.47
N LYS A 91 -0.49 -2.89 15.45
CA LYS A 91 -0.16 -1.78 14.54
C LYS A 91 -0.29 -2.21 13.08
N ASP A 92 0.20 -3.39 12.72
CA ASP A 92 0.10 -3.90 11.35
C ASP A 92 -1.36 -4.16 10.93
N GLU A 93 -2.19 -4.68 11.83
CA GLU A 93 -3.64 -4.81 11.59
C GLU A 93 -4.30 -3.44 11.37
N LEU A 94 -3.98 -2.45 12.20
CA LEU A 94 -4.47 -1.08 12.06
C LEU A 94 -4.04 -0.45 10.72
N LYS A 95 -2.77 -0.63 10.32
CA LYS A 95 -2.24 -0.17 9.02
C LYS A 95 -3.00 -0.83 7.87
N HIS A 96 -3.26 -2.14 7.96
CA HIS A 96 -4.03 -2.87 6.95
C HIS A 96 -5.45 -2.30 6.82
N LEU A 97 -6.16 -2.12 7.93
CA LEU A 97 -7.53 -1.60 7.94
C LEU A 97 -7.60 -0.16 7.42
N LEU A 98 -6.65 0.68 7.82
CA LEU A 98 -6.51 2.06 7.35
C LEU A 98 -6.41 2.11 5.83
N ILE A 99 -5.51 1.32 5.24
CA ILE A 99 -5.29 1.29 3.80
C ILE A 99 -6.57 0.84 3.08
N ARG A 100 -7.35 -0.07 3.67
CA ARG A 100 -8.65 -0.52 3.16
C ARG A 100 -9.81 0.47 3.34
N GLY A 101 -9.53 1.68 3.83
CA GLY A 101 -10.49 2.78 3.91
C GLY A 101 -11.18 2.94 5.26
N HIS A 102 -10.76 2.20 6.29
CA HIS A 102 -11.29 2.39 7.64
C HIS A 102 -10.70 3.65 8.26
N ALA A 103 -11.56 4.49 8.86
CA ALA A 103 -11.13 5.71 9.51
C ALA A 103 -10.41 5.40 10.84
N ILE A 104 -9.27 6.06 11.08
CA ILE A 104 -8.45 5.90 12.31
C ILE A 104 -9.29 6.12 13.57
N GLY A 105 -10.19 7.11 13.57
CA GLY A 105 -11.07 7.40 14.70
C GLY A 105 -12.06 6.27 15.03
N LYS A 106 -12.42 5.43 14.06
CA LYS A 106 -13.20 4.19 14.30
C LYS A 106 -12.30 3.07 14.82
N LEU A 107 -11.07 2.97 14.33
CA LEU A 107 -10.13 1.92 14.72
C LEU A 107 -9.69 2.01 16.19
N HIS A 108 -9.56 3.23 16.73
CA HIS A 108 -9.26 3.47 18.15
C HIS A 108 -10.30 2.86 19.11
N LYS A 109 -11.55 2.68 18.66
CA LYS A 109 -12.64 2.10 19.47
C LYS A 109 -12.69 0.57 19.42
N ILE A 110 -12.12 -0.05 18.38
CA ILE A 110 -12.14 -1.51 18.21
C ILE A 110 -11.17 -2.20 19.19
N GLY A 111 -10.11 -1.51 19.61
CA GLY A 111 -9.15 -2.03 20.59
C GLY A 111 -9.56 -1.87 22.07
N ILE A 112 -10.72 -1.28 22.36
CA ILE A 112 -11.21 -1.07 23.74
C ILE A 112 -12.35 -2.04 24.10
N SER A 113 -12.88 -2.80 23.13
CA SER A 113 -13.93 -3.80 23.37
C SER A 113 -13.40 -5.20 23.13
N ARG A 114 -12.62 -5.68 24.10
CA ARG A 114 -12.53 -7.09 24.46
C ARG A 114 -12.65 -7.13 25.97
N ASP A 115 -13.88 -6.91 26.44
CA ASP A 115 -14.32 -7.35 27.76
C ASP A 115 -14.39 -8.88 27.79
#